data_AF-A0A372QDM0-F1
#
_entry.id   AF-A0A372QDM0-F1
#
_cell.length_a   1.000
_cell.length_b   1.000
_cell.length_c   1.000
_cell.angle_alpha   90.00
_cell.angle_beta   90.00
_cell.angle_gamma   90.00
#
_symmetry.space_group_name_H-M   'P 1'
#
loop_
_entity.id
_entity.type
_entity.pdbx_description
1 polymer ?
#
loop_
_entity_poly.entity_id
_entity_poly.type
_entity_poly.pdbx_seq_one_letter_code
_entity_poly.pdbx_strand_id
1 'polypeptide(L)'
;MASEKLLSEQVAKQTLPSQASQNSLAKASTIPSELILQIFKYVTSTADLKSCILVCKSWCRCGVELLWHKPVFTGYGSLIKLLVTLSRSTQTFPYALLIRRLNFSFLGEHVSDEILKRLSSCERLERLTLGGCRRLTDNGLLKLLDKADGLVALDVSDIENLTDAVVELVGERCRRLQGLNVSLCKKVSDKGILAVASKCRSLRRIKLSSCDIITDESVVILAKNCPHLLELDLTNCNQITNDAIQPVFENCTQLRELRLACCTKLTDESFTETMPALYEQLRILDLTSCALITDQTLLKIAHSAPKLRNLVLAKCGNITDEGVYHITRLGKHLHYLHLGHCSRITDHSITHLARHCTRLRYLDLACCTQLTDASVFELSHLPKLRRIGLVKCALITDQAIYALIENRVVQHTLERVHLSYCVNLTVPAVLELVNSCFRLTHLSLTGVPAFLRPEVQQFCRQAPKEFTPHQRQVFCVFSGKGVKDLKQYLNSTVIAQQRNRIANGVGNINDQVVGPVAAVSADIDESVVSEAEGVGGDISEGGEGENENRHNQNDNRNRNRVSDRNPEGEDGDVGNALLDF
;
A
#
# COMPACT_ATOMS: atom_id res chain seq x y z
N MET A 1 11.24 2.74 93.46
CA MET A 1 11.02 1.32 93.78
C MET A 1 10.71 0.65 92.45
N ALA A 2 11.66 -0.11 91.90
CA ALA A 2 11.81 -1.54 92.16
C ALA A 2 10.60 -2.30 91.58
N SER A 3 10.67 -2.86 90.37
CA SER A 3 11.51 -4.00 89.90
C SER A 3 10.99 -5.35 90.36
N GLU A 4 10.35 -6.09 89.45
CA GLU A 4 10.49 -7.53 89.17
C GLU A 4 9.74 -7.78 87.84
N LYS A 5 10.31 -8.39 86.79
CA LYS A 5 10.81 -9.77 86.62
C LYS A 5 9.69 -10.82 86.82
N LEU A 6 9.57 -11.89 86.05
CA LEU A 6 10.21 -12.31 84.80
C LEU A 6 9.29 -13.34 84.11
N LEU A 7 9.60 -13.71 82.85
CA LEU A 7 9.15 -14.90 82.11
C LEU A 7 8.36 -15.99 82.88
N SER A 8 7.10 -16.23 82.49
CA SER A 8 6.49 -17.58 82.49
C SER A 8 5.20 -17.66 81.66
N GLU A 9 5.29 -17.73 80.33
CA GLU A 9 4.19 -18.30 79.51
C GLU A 9 4.63 -18.73 78.11
N GLN A 10 5.24 -19.92 78.05
CA GLN A 10 5.18 -20.78 76.87
C GLN A 10 4.74 -22.17 77.34
N VAL A 11 3.52 -22.59 76.96
CA VAL A 11 3.24 -23.88 76.30
C VAL A 11 1.72 -23.97 76.04
N ALA A 12 1.40 -24.33 74.81
CA ALA A 12 0.09 -24.41 74.17
C ALA A 12 -1.08 -24.99 74.98
N LYS A 13 -2.28 -24.42 74.73
CA LYS A 13 -3.45 -25.23 74.37
C LYS A 13 -4.26 -24.56 73.26
N GLN A 14 -4.65 -25.37 72.28
CA GLN A 14 -5.36 -24.97 71.08
C GLN A 14 -6.84 -24.68 71.40
N THR A 15 -7.44 -23.66 70.77
CA THR A 15 -8.47 -23.86 69.72
C THR A 15 -9.01 -22.52 69.22
N LEU A 16 -8.71 -22.21 67.95
CA LEU A 16 -9.58 -21.61 66.92
C LEU A 16 -8.67 -21.16 65.77
N PRO A 17 -8.83 -21.69 64.53
CA PRO A 17 -8.06 -21.19 63.40
C PRO A 17 -8.54 -19.77 63.08
N SER A 18 -7.67 -18.78 63.33
CA SER A 18 -7.87 -17.43 62.84
C SER A 18 -7.97 -17.45 61.31
N GLN A 19 -8.89 -16.67 60.74
CA GLN A 19 -9.23 -16.66 59.31
C GLN A 19 -8.14 -16.01 58.41
N ALA A 20 -6.86 -16.15 58.77
CA ALA A 20 -5.71 -15.55 58.11
C ALA A 20 -5.03 -16.53 57.13
N SER A 21 -5.81 -17.20 56.28
CA SER A 21 -5.28 -18.09 55.21
C SER A 21 -6.09 -18.07 53.91
N GLN A 22 -6.66 -16.93 53.55
CA GLN A 22 -7.03 -16.65 52.16
C GLN A 22 -6.35 -15.38 51.69
N ASN A 23 -5.23 -15.54 50.97
CA ASN A 23 -4.72 -14.50 50.08
C ASN A 23 -5.85 -14.15 49.11
N SER A 24 -6.47 -13.00 49.32
CA SER A 24 -7.58 -12.50 48.51
C SER A 24 -7.07 -12.14 47.11
N LEU A 25 -6.96 -13.15 46.23
CA LEU A 25 -6.86 -12.97 44.79
C LEU A 25 -7.90 -11.93 44.38
N ALA A 26 -7.44 -10.79 43.85
CA ALA A 26 -8.31 -9.69 43.46
C ALA A 26 -9.34 -10.23 42.45
N LYS A 27 -10.61 -10.26 42.87
CA LYS A 27 -11.69 -10.82 42.03
C LYS A 27 -11.75 -9.98 40.76
N ALA A 28 -11.89 -10.62 39.59
CA ALA A 28 -11.95 -9.89 38.32
C ALA A 28 -13.04 -8.79 38.29
N SER A 29 -14.08 -8.92 39.12
CA SER A 29 -15.14 -7.94 39.35
C SER A 29 -14.74 -6.66 40.11
N THR A 30 -13.61 -6.65 40.84
CA THR A 30 -13.14 -5.48 41.61
C THR A 30 -12.11 -4.63 40.86
N ILE A 31 -11.76 -5.00 39.62
CA ILE A 31 -10.84 -4.22 38.78
C ILE A 31 -11.60 -2.98 38.24
N PRO A 32 -11.05 -1.75 38.39
CA PRO A 32 -11.63 -0.54 37.81
C PRO A 32 -11.78 -0.60 36.28
N SER A 33 -12.80 0.07 35.75
CA SER A 33 -13.14 0.09 34.32
C SER A 33 -11.97 0.52 33.43
N GLU A 34 -11.17 1.47 33.91
CA GLU A 34 -9.99 2.01 33.24
C GLU A 34 -8.95 0.91 33.05
N LEU A 35 -8.67 0.12 34.10
CA LEU A 35 -7.72 -0.99 34.04
C LEU A 35 -8.27 -2.15 33.19
N ILE A 36 -9.57 -2.45 33.24
CA ILE A 36 -10.21 -3.42 32.33
C ILE A 36 -10.01 -2.99 30.87
N LEU A 37 -10.24 -1.71 30.55
CA LEU A 37 -10.03 -1.18 29.20
C LEU A 37 -8.56 -1.18 28.77
N GLN A 38 -7.61 -0.96 29.68
CA GLN A 38 -6.18 -1.14 29.39
C GLN A 38 -5.84 -2.61 29.11
N ILE A 39 -6.35 -3.56 29.91
CA ILE A 39 -6.19 -5.00 29.67
C ILE A 39 -6.74 -5.37 28.29
N PHE A 40 -7.92 -4.87 27.92
CA PHE A 40 -8.54 -5.16 26.62
C PHE A 40 -7.78 -4.59 25.40
N LYS A 41 -6.85 -3.63 25.58
CA LYS A 41 -5.95 -3.23 24.48
C LYS A 41 -4.99 -4.35 24.05
N TYR A 42 -4.69 -5.29 24.94
CA TYR A 42 -3.85 -6.46 24.67
C TYR A 42 -4.65 -7.68 24.20
N VAL A 43 -6.00 -7.63 24.25
CA VAL A 43 -6.88 -8.70 23.75
C VAL A 43 -7.16 -8.46 22.26
N THR A 44 -6.32 -9.04 21.41
CA THR A 44 -6.37 -8.82 19.94
C THR A 44 -7.44 -9.65 19.22
N SER A 45 -7.91 -10.74 19.83
CA SER A 45 -8.90 -11.66 19.27
C SER A 45 -10.33 -11.31 19.69
N THR A 46 -11.22 -11.17 18.71
CA THR A 46 -12.67 -11.01 18.94
C THR A 46 -13.29 -12.22 19.65
N ALA A 47 -12.70 -13.43 19.53
CA ALA A 47 -13.17 -14.61 20.24
C ALA A 47 -12.77 -14.55 21.73
N ASP A 48 -11.57 -14.06 22.03
CA ASP A 48 -11.08 -13.96 23.40
C ASP A 48 -11.81 -12.83 24.14
N LEU A 49 -12.06 -11.70 23.46
CA LEU A 49 -12.88 -10.61 23.99
C LEU A 49 -14.33 -11.06 24.26
N LYS A 50 -14.89 -11.97 23.44
CA LYS A 50 -16.19 -12.62 23.72
C LYS A 50 -16.14 -13.48 24.97
N SER A 51 -15.04 -14.18 25.25
CA SER A 51 -14.84 -14.92 26.48
C SER A 51 -14.68 -13.98 27.68
N CYS A 52 -13.93 -12.88 27.52
CA CYS A 52 -13.74 -11.86 28.56
C CYS A 52 -15.06 -11.22 29.04
N ILE A 53 -16.02 -10.93 28.15
CA ILE A 53 -17.32 -10.35 28.56
C ILE A 53 -18.20 -11.30 29.39
N LEU A 54 -17.87 -12.61 29.45
CA LEU A 54 -18.59 -13.58 30.28
C LEU A 54 -18.06 -13.65 31.72
N VAL A 55 -16.91 -13.04 32.02
CA VAL A 55 -16.24 -13.12 33.33
C VAL A 55 -17.08 -12.45 34.44
N CYS A 56 -17.53 -11.21 34.23
CA CYS A 56 -18.42 -10.51 35.16
C CYS A 56 -19.10 -9.29 34.51
N LYS A 57 -20.06 -8.67 35.21
CA LYS A 57 -20.81 -7.50 34.72
C LYS A 57 -19.91 -6.30 34.34
N SER A 58 -18.83 -6.05 35.08
CA SER A 58 -17.90 -4.94 34.79
C SER A 58 -17.15 -5.18 33.48
N TRP A 59 -16.58 -6.38 33.32
CA TRP A 59 -15.91 -6.80 32.09
C TRP A 59 -16.85 -6.82 30.88
N CYS A 60 -18.09 -7.27 31.08
CA CYS A 60 -19.14 -7.24 30.07
C CYS A 60 -19.41 -5.82 29.55
N ARG A 61 -19.57 -4.85 30.47
CA ARG A 61 -19.81 -3.43 30.13
C ARG A 61 -18.65 -2.82 29.35
N CYS A 62 -17.40 -3.06 29.76
CA CYS A 62 -16.23 -2.56 29.05
C CYS A 62 -16.04 -3.22 27.67
N GLY A 63 -16.29 -4.53 27.56
CA GLY A 63 -16.00 -5.28 26.32
C GLY A 63 -17.11 -5.22 25.27
N VAL A 64 -18.37 -5.01 25.65
CA VAL A 64 -19.48 -4.91 24.69
C VAL A 64 -19.35 -3.68 23.80
N GLU A 65 -18.88 -2.53 24.32
CA GLU A 65 -18.61 -1.35 23.51
C GLU A 65 -17.51 -1.63 22.48
N LEU A 66 -16.42 -2.29 22.87
CA LEU A 66 -15.33 -2.66 21.95
C LEU A 66 -15.80 -3.63 20.83
N LEU A 67 -16.66 -4.59 21.16
CA LEU A 67 -17.23 -5.53 20.18
C LEU A 67 -18.19 -4.85 19.19
N TRP A 68 -18.95 -3.83 19.63
CA TRP A 68 -19.92 -3.11 18.79
C TRP A 68 -19.39 -1.83 18.16
N HIS A 69 -18.22 -1.33 18.58
CA HIS A 69 -17.58 -0.12 18.06
C HIS A 69 -17.35 -0.17 16.54
N LYS A 70 -16.93 -1.33 16.02
CA LYS A 70 -16.77 -1.61 14.58
C LYS A 70 -17.33 -3.01 14.27
N PRO A 71 -18.65 -3.15 14.02
CA PRO A 71 -19.22 -4.43 13.59
C PRO A 71 -18.56 -4.88 12.28
N VAL A 72 -18.18 -6.16 12.21
CA VAL A 72 -17.57 -6.75 11.01
C VAL A 72 -18.62 -7.63 10.33
N PHE A 73 -18.87 -7.37 9.05
CA PHE A 73 -19.80 -8.16 8.26
C PHE A 73 -19.05 -9.19 7.42
N THR A 74 -19.34 -10.48 7.63
CA THR A 74 -18.78 -11.60 6.84
C THR A 74 -19.70 -12.01 5.68
N GLY A 75 -20.64 -11.14 5.29
CA GLY A 75 -21.70 -11.43 4.33
C GLY A 75 -23.09 -10.96 4.80
N TYR A 76 -24.06 -10.91 3.88
CA TYR A 76 -25.37 -10.27 4.10
C TYR A 76 -26.13 -10.75 5.35
N GLY A 77 -26.08 -12.05 5.67
CA GLY A 77 -26.73 -12.59 6.88
C GLY A 77 -26.21 -12.00 8.20
N SER A 78 -24.97 -11.51 8.25
CA SER A 78 -24.43 -10.81 9.43
C SER A 78 -24.99 -9.38 9.59
N LEU A 79 -25.24 -8.69 8.48
CA LEU A 79 -25.93 -7.41 8.45
C LEU A 79 -27.40 -7.57 8.91
N ILE A 80 -28.11 -8.59 8.41
CA ILE A 80 -29.48 -8.88 8.87
C ILE A 80 -29.53 -9.13 10.38
N LYS A 81 -28.57 -9.89 10.94
CA LYS A 81 -28.46 -10.10 12.41
C LYS A 81 -28.27 -8.79 13.18
N LEU A 82 -27.47 -7.86 12.65
CA LEU A 82 -27.31 -6.51 13.22
C LEU A 82 -28.65 -5.77 13.21
N LEU A 83 -29.29 -5.65 12.04
CA LEU A 83 -30.56 -4.92 11.87
C LEU A 83 -31.67 -5.48 12.76
N VAL A 84 -31.80 -6.80 12.84
CA VAL A 84 -32.75 -7.47 13.75
C VAL A 84 -32.45 -7.11 15.20
N THR A 85 -31.18 -7.13 15.62
CA THR A 85 -30.79 -6.78 16.99
C THR A 85 -31.14 -5.32 17.33
N LEU A 86 -30.85 -4.39 16.42
CA LEU A 86 -31.16 -2.97 16.56
C LEU A 86 -32.68 -2.67 16.54
N SER A 87 -33.48 -3.56 15.94
CA SER A 87 -34.93 -3.42 15.84
C SER A 87 -35.71 -4.04 17.02
N ARG A 88 -35.04 -4.70 17.98
CA ARG A 88 -35.72 -5.30 19.15
C ARG A 88 -36.22 -4.21 20.09
N SER A 89 -37.46 -4.35 20.56
CA SER A 89 -38.04 -3.48 21.59
C SER A 89 -37.38 -3.64 22.96
N THR A 90 -36.87 -4.84 23.26
CA THR A 90 -36.11 -5.14 24.48
C THR A 90 -34.65 -5.46 24.11
N GLN A 91 -33.75 -4.55 24.48
CA GLN A 91 -32.30 -4.66 24.24
C GLN A 91 -31.55 -4.63 25.58
N THR A 92 -30.54 -5.50 25.72
CA THR A 92 -29.68 -5.55 26.93
C THR A 92 -28.75 -4.35 27.04
N PHE A 93 -28.36 -3.78 25.90
CA PHE A 93 -27.51 -2.60 25.78
C PHE A 93 -28.07 -1.69 24.67
N PRO A 94 -27.80 -0.37 24.68
CA PRO A 94 -28.19 0.53 23.60
C PRO A 94 -27.24 0.36 22.41
N TYR A 95 -27.35 -0.78 21.72
CA TYR A 95 -26.36 -1.24 20.75
C TYR A 95 -26.06 -0.24 19.63
N ALA A 96 -27.06 0.52 19.17
CA ALA A 96 -26.87 1.55 18.15
C ALA A 96 -25.91 2.68 18.59
N LEU A 97 -25.91 3.04 19.89
CA LEU A 97 -25.03 4.07 20.46
C LEU A 97 -23.59 3.57 20.73
N LEU A 98 -23.37 2.26 20.62
CA LEU A 98 -22.02 1.66 20.69
C LEU A 98 -21.33 1.68 19.32
N ILE A 99 -22.08 1.73 18.22
CA ILE A 99 -21.55 1.69 16.85
C ILE A 99 -20.90 3.02 16.49
N ARG A 100 -19.60 2.99 16.19
CA ARG A 100 -18.83 4.17 15.75
C ARG A 100 -18.33 4.04 14.32
N ARG A 101 -18.17 2.82 13.82
CA ARG A 101 -17.60 2.56 12.48
C ARG A 101 -18.40 1.49 11.75
N LEU A 102 -18.93 1.86 10.59
CA LEU A 102 -19.60 0.94 9.67
C LEU A 102 -18.86 0.92 8.33
N ASN A 103 -18.65 -0.27 7.77
CA ASN A 103 -18.08 -0.46 6.44
C ASN A 103 -18.90 -1.50 5.70
N PHE A 104 -19.32 -1.15 4.48
CA PHE A 104 -20.22 -1.93 3.64
C PHE A 104 -19.64 -2.27 2.26
N SER A 105 -18.35 -2.00 2.00
CA SER A 105 -17.75 -2.18 0.67
C SER A 105 -17.91 -3.61 0.12
N PHE A 106 -17.83 -4.62 0.99
CA PHE A 106 -18.05 -6.03 0.63
C PHE A 106 -19.53 -6.45 0.55
N LEU A 107 -20.46 -5.51 0.67
CA LEU A 107 -21.92 -5.72 0.64
C LEU A 107 -22.62 -4.78 -0.35
N GLY A 108 -21.89 -4.10 -1.24
CA GLY A 108 -22.40 -2.99 -2.07
C GLY A 108 -23.69 -3.30 -2.84
N GLU A 109 -23.79 -4.48 -3.45
CA GLU A 109 -25.00 -4.92 -4.18
C GLU A 109 -26.23 -5.16 -3.28
N HIS A 110 -26.02 -5.38 -1.98
CA HIS A 110 -27.08 -5.72 -1.03
C HIS A 110 -27.56 -4.52 -0.19
N VAL A 111 -26.78 -3.44 -0.12
CA VAL A 111 -27.12 -2.27 0.70
C VAL A 111 -28.04 -1.33 -0.08
N SER A 112 -29.14 -0.93 0.57
CA SER A 112 -30.19 -0.08 -0.01
C SER A 112 -30.62 1.00 0.99
N ASP A 113 -31.37 2.01 0.52
CA ASP A 113 -31.83 3.12 1.36
C ASP A 113 -32.65 2.64 2.57
N GLU A 114 -33.44 1.58 2.41
CA GLU A 114 -34.22 0.97 3.50
C GLU A 114 -33.35 0.32 4.59
N ILE A 115 -32.15 -0.14 4.24
CA ILE A 115 -31.16 -0.62 5.21
C ILE A 115 -30.55 0.57 5.97
N LEU A 116 -30.19 1.65 5.27
CA LEU A 116 -29.62 2.84 5.93
C LEU A 116 -30.63 3.55 6.85
N LYS A 117 -31.90 3.63 6.45
CA LYS A 117 -32.98 4.15 7.31
C LYS A 117 -33.11 3.38 8.63
N ARG A 118 -32.96 2.05 8.60
CA ARG A 118 -32.95 1.20 9.82
C ARG A 118 -31.72 1.40 10.69
N LEU A 119 -30.65 1.97 10.15
CA LEU A 119 -29.42 2.32 10.88
C LEU A 119 -29.43 3.76 11.41
N SER A 120 -30.47 4.56 11.17
CA SER A 120 -30.57 5.97 11.61
C SER A 120 -30.51 6.20 13.13
N SER A 121 -30.64 5.13 13.94
CA SER A 121 -30.39 5.15 15.39
C SER A 121 -28.90 5.14 15.77
N CYS A 122 -27.98 4.95 14.81
CA CYS A 122 -26.53 4.95 15.02
C CYS A 122 -25.98 6.39 15.08
N GLU A 123 -26.48 7.19 16.03
CA GLU A 123 -26.23 8.65 16.12
C GLU A 123 -24.74 9.00 16.42
N ARG A 124 -23.94 8.03 16.89
CA ARG A 124 -22.54 8.26 17.31
C ARG A 124 -21.50 7.88 16.25
N LEU A 125 -21.89 7.71 14.99
CA LEU A 125 -20.99 7.35 13.89
C LEU A 125 -19.83 8.35 13.74
N GLU A 126 -18.62 7.80 13.70
CA GLU A 126 -17.36 8.51 13.45
C GLU A 126 -16.80 8.17 12.07
N ARG A 127 -17.05 6.96 11.55
CA ARG A 127 -16.64 6.56 10.20
C ARG A 127 -17.72 5.73 9.51
N LEU A 128 -18.05 6.12 8.29
CA LEU A 128 -18.99 5.40 7.42
C LEU A 128 -18.34 5.16 6.06
N THR A 129 -18.29 3.90 5.63
CA THR A 129 -17.79 3.49 4.31
C THR A 129 -18.87 2.72 3.56
N LEU A 130 -19.32 3.31 2.46
CA LEU A 130 -20.38 2.84 1.56
C LEU A 130 -19.89 2.76 0.09
N GLY A 131 -18.57 2.80 -0.13
CA GLY A 131 -17.98 2.70 -1.47
C GLY A 131 -18.51 1.51 -2.27
N GLY A 132 -19.00 1.75 -3.49
CA GLY A 132 -19.60 0.74 -4.37
C GLY A 132 -21.05 0.35 -4.09
N CYS A 133 -21.73 1.02 -3.14
CA CYS A 133 -23.15 0.75 -2.82
C CYS A 133 -24.11 1.42 -3.84
N ARG A 134 -24.02 1.04 -5.12
CA ARG A 134 -24.72 1.69 -6.26
C ARG A 134 -26.25 1.75 -6.19
N ARG A 135 -26.88 0.98 -5.30
CA ARG A 135 -28.34 0.99 -5.05
C ARG A 135 -28.79 2.10 -4.08
N LEU A 136 -27.86 2.88 -3.54
CA LEU A 136 -28.16 3.99 -2.65
C LEU A 136 -28.51 5.27 -3.40
N THR A 137 -29.32 6.09 -2.74
CA THR A 137 -29.62 7.47 -3.12
C THR A 137 -29.46 8.39 -1.91
N ASP A 138 -29.69 9.68 -2.11
CA ASP A 138 -29.72 10.64 -1.01
C ASP A 138 -30.73 10.26 0.08
N ASN A 139 -31.82 9.58 -0.26
CA ASN A 139 -32.92 9.22 0.67
C ASN A 139 -32.44 8.38 1.88
N GLY A 140 -31.59 7.37 1.64
CA GLY A 140 -31.05 6.55 2.72
C GLY A 140 -29.97 7.27 3.53
N LEU A 141 -29.12 8.01 2.84
CA LEU A 141 -27.97 8.72 3.42
C LEU A 141 -28.38 9.92 4.27
N LEU A 142 -29.26 10.79 3.76
CA LEU A 142 -29.80 11.93 4.51
C LEU A 142 -30.41 11.45 5.83
N LYS A 143 -31.17 10.35 5.82
CA LYS A 143 -31.82 9.84 7.03
C LYS A 143 -30.86 9.20 8.03
N LEU A 144 -29.75 8.63 7.57
CA LEU A 144 -28.70 8.09 8.43
C LEU A 144 -27.80 9.18 9.02
N LEU A 145 -27.54 10.25 8.27
CA LEU A 145 -26.57 11.30 8.61
C LEU A 145 -27.18 12.50 9.35
N ASP A 146 -28.50 12.64 9.38
CA ASP A 146 -29.29 13.69 10.10
C ASP A 146 -28.85 13.94 11.56
N LYS A 147 -28.24 12.94 12.23
CA LYS A 147 -27.73 13.05 13.60
C LYS A 147 -26.25 12.70 13.76
N ALA A 148 -25.52 12.48 12.66
CA ALA A 148 -24.13 12.03 12.68
C ALA A 148 -23.13 13.19 12.90
N ASP A 149 -23.41 14.12 13.83
CA ASP A 149 -22.60 15.33 14.05
C ASP A 149 -21.13 15.03 14.46
N GLY A 150 -20.88 13.81 14.94
CA GLY A 150 -19.56 13.28 15.30
C GLY A 150 -18.73 12.71 14.15
N LEU A 151 -19.20 12.74 12.91
CA LEU A 151 -18.56 12.07 11.78
C LEU A 151 -17.16 12.67 11.47
N VAL A 152 -16.17 11.78 11.37
CA VAL A 152 -14.75 12.09 11.11
C VAL A 152 -14.34 11.65 9.71
N ALA A 153 -14.92 10.58 9.17
CA ALA A 153 -14.67 10.18 7.78
C ALA A 153 -15.94 9.61 7.11
N LEU A 154 -16.21 10.08 5.89
CA LEU A 154 -17.25 9.56 5.01
C LEU A 154 -16.63 9.08 3.71
N ASP A 155 -16.95 7.86 3.31
CA ASP A 155 -16.68 7.33 1.99
C ASP A 155 -17.99 6.85 1.39
N VAL A 156 -18.39 7.50 0.30
CA VAL A 156 -19.61 7.26 -0.48
C VAL A 156 -19.27 7.14 -1.97
N SER A 157 -18.04 6.73 -2.28
CA SER A 157 -17.56 6.60 -3.66
C SER A 157 -18.36 5.58 -4.48
N ASP A 158 -18.45 5.80 -5.79
CA ASP A 158 -19.19 4.91 -6.71
C ASP A 158 -20.67 4.72 -6.33
N ILE A 159 -21.31 5.79 -5.83
CA ILE A 159 -22.76 5.90 -5.67
C ILE A 159 -23.30 6.86 -6.73
N GLU A 160 -23.65 6.32 -7.90
CA GLU A 160 -24.02 7.08 -9.12
C GLU A 160 -25.24 8.00 -8.96
N ASN A 161 -26.08 7.75 -7.94
CA ASN A 161 -27.30 8.52 -7.66
C ASN A 161 -27.20 9.47 -6.46
N LEU A 162 -26.01 9.64 -5.88
CA LEU A 162 -25.75 10.61 -4.81
C LEU A 162 -25.56 12.01 -5.39
N THR A 163 -26.28 12.99 -4.87
CA THR A 163 -26.18 14.40 -5.29
C THR A 163 -25.57 15.29 -4.21
N ASP A 164 -25.42 16.57 -4.51
CA ASP A 164 -24.97 17.58 -3.54
C ASP A 164 -25.77 17.56 -2.23
N ALA A 165 -27.04 17.14 -2.21
CA ALA A 165 -27.89 17.16 -1.02
C ALA A 165 -27.27 16.44 0.20
N VAL A 166 -26.63 15.27 -0.01
CA VAL A 166 -25.93 14.55 1.07
C VAL A 166 -24.65 15.28 1.47
N VAL A 167 -23.92 15.84 0.51
CA VAL A 167 -22.64 16.51 0.74
C VAL A 167 -22.85 17.84 1.47
N GLU A 168 -23.92 18.56 1.15
CA GLU A 168 -24.38 19.77 1.85
C GLU A 168 -24.77 19.46 3.31
N LEU A 169 -25.59 18.42 3.56
CA LEU A 169 -25.92 17.98 4.92
C LEU A 169 -24.65 17.65 5.72
N VAL A 170 -23.68 16.96 5.10
CA VAL A 170 -22.39 16.65 5.72
C VAL A 170 -21.62 17.94 6.06
N GLY A 171 -21.59 18.93 5.16
CA GLY A 171 -20.98 20.24 5.43
C GLY A 171 -21.64 21.01 6.57
N GLU A 172 -22.97 21.00 6.65
CA GLU A 172 -23.73 21.70 7.69
C GLU A 172 -23.52 21.10 9.10
N ARG A 173 -23.48 19.77 9.18
CA ARG A 173 -23.51 19.00 10.44
C ARG A 173 -22.15 18.49 10.89
N CYS A 174 -21.35 17.92 10.01
CA CYS A 174 -20.15 17.14 10.34
C CYS A 174 -18.89 18.02 10.50
N ARG A 175 -18.91 18.98 11.43
CA ARG A 175 -17.78 19.93 11.63
C ARG A 175 -16.45 19.28 12.03
N ARG A 176 -16.48 18.02 12.44
CA ARG A 176 -15.31 17.19 12.79
C ARG A 176 -14.76 16.36 11.61
N LEU A 177 -15.32 16.52 10.41
CA LEU A 177 -14.91 15.75 9.23
C LEU A 177 -13.44 16.02 8.88
N GLN A 178 -12.68 14.93 8.76
CA GLN A 178 -11.26 14.90 8.39
C GLN A 178 -11.02 14.17 7.06
N GLY A 179 -11.99 13.38 6.59
CA GLY A 179 -11.88 12.67 5.32
C GLY A 179 -13.21 12.58 4.59
N LEU A 180 -13.22 12.97 3.32
CA LEU A 180 -14.36 12.79 2.40
C LEU A 180 -13.90 12.08 1.13
N ASN A 181 -14.59 11.01 0.74
CA ASN A 181 -14.42 10.36 -0.56
C ASN A 181 -15.77 10.32 -1.28
N VAL A 182 -15.86 11.05 -2.39
CA VAL A 182 -17.01 11.11 -3.30
C VAL A 182 -16.61 10.73 -4.73
N SER A 183 -15.44 10.10 -4.92
CA SER A 183 -14.97 9.67 -6.24
C SER A 183 -16.03 8.83 -6.97
N LEU A 184 -16.13 9.01 -8.29
CA LEU A 184 -17.15 8.40 -9.17
C LEU A 184 -18.61 8.84 -8.90
N CYS A 185 -18.88 9.74 -7.96
CA CYS A 185 -20.22 10.33 -7.78
C CYS A 185 -20.48 11.43 -8.83
N LYS A 186 -20.98 11.03 -10.00
CA LYS A 186 -21.17 11.89 -11.19
C LYS A 186 -22.16 13.06 -11.03
N LYS A 187 -22.92 13.11 -9.93
CA LYS A 187 -23.93 14.16 -9.65
C LYS A 187 -23.55 15.05 -8.45
N VAL A 188 -22.33 14.93 -7.92
CA VAL A 188 -21.76 15.86 -6.94
C VAL A 188 -21.04 16.96 -7.71
N SER A 189 -21.40 18.21 -7.44
CA SER A 189 -20.86 19.40 -8.09
C SER A 189 -20.05 20.25 -7.10
N ASP A 190 -19.58 21.41 -7.57
CA ASP A 190 -18.91 22.37 -6.71
C ASP A 190 -19.78 22.80 -5.51
N LYS A 191 -21.12 22.83 -5.66
CA LYS A 191 -22.05 23.21 -4.58
C LYS A 191 -21.87 22.39 -3.30
N GLY A 192 -21.81 21.05 -3.41
CA GLY A 192 -21.62 20.16 -2.27
C GLY A 192 -20.23 20.35 -1.63
N ILE A 193 -19.19 20.48 -2.46
CA ILE A 193 -17.81 20.66 -1.99
C ILE A 193 -17.62 22.01 -1.29
N LEU A 194 -18.24 23.08 -1.80
CA LEU A 194 -18.26 24.41 -1.17
C LEU A 194 -18.89 24.36 0.23
N ALA A 195 -20.02 23.65 0.38
CA ALA A 195 -20.66 23.48 1.68
C ALA A 195 -19.72 22.81 2.71
N VAL A 196 -19.05 21.71 2.31
CA VAL A 196 -18.05 21.03 3.14
C VAL A 196 -16.85 21.94 3.44
N ALA A 197 -16.22 22.53 2.43
CA ALA A 197 -15.04 23.39 2.60
C ALA A 197 -15.31 24.59 3.51
N SER A 198 -16.52 25.17 3.45
CA SER A 198 -16.88 26.35 4.25
C SER A 198 -16.87 26.08 5.77
N LYS A 199 -17.28 24.86 6.21
CA LYS A 199 -17.47 24.50 7.62
C LYS A 199 -16.45 23.48 8.16
N CYS A 200 -16.03 22.50 7.35
CA CYS A 200 -15.17 21.39 7.76
C CYS A 200 -13.67 21.78 7.74
N ARG A 201 -13.29 22.79 8.53
CA ARG A 201 -11.92 23.33 8.59
C ARG A 201 -10.84 22.34 9.05
N SER A 202 -11.24 21.20 9.62
CA SER A 202 -10.35 20.11 10.02
C SER A 202 -10.11 19.07 8.92
N LEU A 203 -10.54 19.31 7.68
CA LEU A 203 -10.39 18.35 6.58
C LEU A 203 -8.89 18.07 6.29
N ARG A 204 -8.55 16.78 6.19
CA ARG A 204 -7.20 16.28 5.95
C ARG A 204 -7.09 15.44 4.68
N ARG A 205 -8.20 14.88 4.19
CA ARG A 205 -8.26 14.05 3.00
C ARG A 205 -9.50 14.40 2.20
N ILE A 206 -9.33 14.62 0.91
CA ILE A 206 -10.47 14.70 -0.01
C ILE A 206 -10.16 13.97 -1.31
N LYS A 207 -11.11 13.13 -1.73
CA LYS A 207 -11.03 12.36 -2.98
C LYS A 207 -12.25 12.65 -3.83
N LEU A 208 -11.98 13.21 -5.01
CA LEU A 208 -12.94 13.69 -6.00
C LEU A 208 -12.73 13.00 -7.36
N SER A 209 -11.98 11.89 -7.41
CA SER A 209 -11.56 11.27 -8.66
C SER A 209 -12.75 10.88 -9.53
N SER A 210 -12.67 11.21 -10.83
CA SER A 210 -13.73 10.98 -11.81
C SER A 210 -15.09 11.62 -11.44
N CYS A 211 -15.06 12.78 -10.78
CA CYS A 211 -16.21 13.68 -10.67
C CYS A 211 -16.16 14.70 -11.81
N ASP A 212 -16.78 14.37 -12.93
CA ASP A 212 -16.65 15.09 -14.22
C ASP A 212 -17.13 16.55 -14.20
N ILE A 213 -17.99 16.92 -13.24
CA ILE A 213 -18.61 18.25 -13.12
C ILE A 213 -17.98 19.16 -12.06
N ILE A 214 -16.95 18.70 -11.34
CA ILE A 214 -16.22 19.50 -10.35
C ILE A 214 -15.18 20.37 -11.07
N THR A 215 -15.16 21.67 -10.78
CA THR A 215 -14.29 22.65 -11.42
C THR A 215 -13.23 23.19 -10.47
N ASP A 216 -12.44 24.16 -10.94
CA ASP A 216 -11.43 24.85 -10.14
C ASP A 216 -12.03 25.50 -8.88
N GLU A 217 -13.30 25.92 -8.90
CA GLU A 217 -13.96 26.59 -7.76
C GLU A 217 -13.89 25.73 -6.48
N SER A 218 -14.19 24.43 -6.59
CA SER A 218 -14.04 23.45 -5.50
C SER A 218 -12.62 23.41 -4.94
N VAL A 219 -11.62 23.33 -5.82
CA VAL A 219 -10.23 23.13 -5.42
C VAL A 219 -9.68 24.40 -4.75
N VAL A 220 -10.01 25.57 -5.31
CA VAL A 220 -9.66 26.87 -4.76
C VAL A 220 -10.28 27.09 -3.37
N ILE A 221 -11.56 26.74 -3.18
CA ILE A 221 -12.21 26.92 -1.86
C ILE A 221 -11.69 25.93 -0.82
N LEU A 222 -11.38 24.68 -1.23
CA LEU A 222 -10.75 23.68 -0.38
C LEU A 222 -9.35 24.13 0.07
N ALA A 223 -8.53 24.61 -0.86
CA ALA A 223 -7.19 25.08 -0.55
C ALA A 223 -7.21 26.23 0.47
N LYS A 224 -8.06 27.24 0.23
CA LYS A 224 -8.20 28.42 1.10
C LYS A 224 -8.79 28.10 2.48
N ASN A 225 -9.72 27.14 2.58
CA ASN A 225 -10.43 26.87 3.82
C ASN A 225 -9.93 25.65 4.62
N CYS A 226 -9.17 24.74 4.00
CA CYS A 226 -8.69 23.50 4.62
C CYS A 226 -7.14 23.39 4.56
N PRO A 227 -6.38 24.31 5.19
CA PRO A 227 -4.90 24.33 5.11
C PRO A 227 -4.20 23.12 5.75
N HIS A 228 -4.95 22.24 6.42
CA HIS A 228 -4.45 20.99 7.01
C HIS A 228 -4.65 19.76 6.11
N LEU A 229 -4.98 19.96 4.83
CA LEU A 229 -5.02 18.90 3.82
C LEU A 229 -3.67 18.17 3.73
N LEU A 230 -3.75 16.85 3.77
CA LEU A 230 -2.64 15.91 3.66
C LEU A 230 -2.73 15.09 2.36
N GLU A 231 -3.95 14.82 1.87
CA GLU A 231 -4.20 13.99 0.70
C GLU A 231 -5.29 14.67 -0.15
N LEU A 232 -4.97 14.99 -1.41
CA LEU A 232 -5.89 15.52 -2.43
C LEU A 232 -5.83 14.64 -3.67
N ASP A 233 -6.97 14.11 -4.09
CA ASP A 233 -7.09 13.22 -5.26
C ASP A 233 -8.12 13.78 -6.25
N LEU A 234 -7.61 14.34 -7.36
CA LEU A 234 -8.36 14.90 -8.48
C LEU A 234 -8.22 14.05 -9.75
N THR A 235 -7.83 12.78 -9.61
CA THR A 235 -7.57 11.87 -10.73
C THR A 235 -8.78 11.81 -11.69
N ASN A 236 -8.58 12.10 -12.97
CA ASN A 236 -9.60 12.14 -14.02
C ASN A 236 -10.70 13.21 -13.80
N CYS A 237 -10.36 14.33 -13.17
CA CYS A 237 -11.23 15.51 -13.13
C CYS A 237 -10.93 16.43 -14.33
N ASN A 238 -11.65 16.22 -15.43
CA ASN A 238 -11.38 16.85 -16.73
C ASN A 238 -11.65 18.38 -16.80
N GLN A 239 -12.29 18.95 -15.77
CA GLN A 239 -12.60 20.38 -15.68
C GLN A 239 -11.56 21.17 -14.86
N ILE A 240 -10.56 20.50 -14.28
CA ILE A 240 -9.49 21.13 -13.51
C ILE A 240 -8.42 21.73 -14.44
N THR A 241 -8.01 22.97 -14.16
CA THR A 241 -7.00 23.74 -14.89
C THR A 241 -5.85 24.21 -13.98
N ASN A 242 -4.94 25.04 -14.50
CA ASN A 242 -3.84 25.63 -13.72
C ASN A 242 -4.35 26.42 -12.49
N ASP A 243 -5.49 27.09 -12.60
CA ASP A 243 -6.06 27.99 -11.58
C ASP A 243 -6.46 27.27 -10.29
N ALA A 244 -6.81 25.97 -10.37
CA ALA A 244 -7.03 25.12 -9.20
C ALA A 244 -5.76 24.83 -8.41
N ILE A 245 -4.64 24.64 -9.10
CA ILE A 245 -3.45 23.99 -8.54
C ILE A 245 -2.55 24.99 -7.80
N GLN A 246 -2.43 26.22 -8.31
CA GLN A 246 -1.65 27.27 -7.64
C GLN A 246 -2.11 27.51 -6.18
N PRO A 247 -3.41 27.70 -5.87
CA PRO A 247 -3.85 27.89 -4.48
C PRO A 247 -3.61 26.68 -3.56
N VAL A 248 -3.62 25.46 -4.09
CA VAL A 248 -3.30 24.24 -3.31
C VAL A 248 -1.86 24.32 -2.81
N PHE A 249 -0.92 24.69 -3.67
CA PHE A 249 0.46 24.92 -3.25
C PHE A 249 0.53 26.09 -2.25
N GLU A 250 0.00 27.27 -2.57
CA GLU A 250 0.01 28.44 -1.68
C GLU A 250 -0.50 28.19 -0.25
N ASN A 251 -1.52 27.34 -0.07
CA ASN A 251 -2.23 27.20 1.21
C ASN A 251 -2.04 25.84 1.91
N CYS A 252 -1.82 24.73 1.18
CA CYS A 252 -1.79 23.37 1.74
C CYS A 252 -0.37 22.88 2.02
N THR A 253 0.41 23.63 2.81
CA THR A 253 1.84 23.32 3.10
C THR A 253 2.09 21.97 3.80
N GLN A 254 1.06 21.34 4.36
CA GLN A 254 1.15 20.01 5.00
C GLN A 254 0.88 18.83 4.04
N LEU A 255 0.62 19.09 2.75
CA LEU A 255 0.25 18.08 1.76
C LEU A 255 1.31 16.97 1.66
N ARG A 256 0.85 15.72 1.63
CA ARG A 256 1.66 14.49 1.58
C ARG A 256 1.46 13.72 0.28
N GLU A 257 0.26 13.79 -0.26
CA GLU A 257 -0.17 13.10 -1.48
C GLU A 257 -1.02 14.05 -2.33
N LEU A 258 -0.64 14.20 -3.60
CA LEU A 258 -1.37 14.93 -4.63
C LEU A 258 -1.49 14.04 -5.86
N ARG A 259 -2.71 13.68 -6.25
CA ARG A 259 -2.97 12.99 -7.53
C ARG A 259 -3.74 13.89 -8.48
N LEU A 260 -3.17 14.07 -9.66
CA LEU A 260 -3.66 14.87 -10.78
C LEU A 260 -3.67 14.04 -12.08
N ALA A 261 -3.58 12.72 -11.98
CA ALA A 261 -3.57 11.82 -13.12
C ALA A 261 -4.80 12.06 -14.02
N CYS A 262 -4.60 12.12 -15.34
CA CYS A 262 -5.61 12.45 -16.35
C CYS A 262 -6.23 13.85 -16.23
N CYS A 263 -5.68 14.78 -15.45
CA CYS A 263 -6.00 16.21 -15.57
C CYS A 263 -5.27 16.77 -16.80
N THR A 264 -5.87 16.61 -17.98
CA THR A 264 -5.24 16.85 -19.30
C THR A 264 -5.01 18.33 -19.64
N LYS A 265 -5.66 19.26 -18.92
CA LYS A 265 -5.53 20.71 -19.12
C LYS A 265 -4.36 21.35 -18.35
N LEU A 266 -3.66 20.60 -17.50
CA LEU A 266 -2.56 21.13 -16.68
C LEU A 266 -1.29 21.33 -17.52
N THR A 267 -0.72 22.53 -17.46
CA THR A 267 0.54 22.92 -18.11
C THR A 267 1.61 23.25 -17.05
N ASP A 268 2.79 23.68 -17.48
CA ASP A 268 3.85 24.12 -16.56
C ASP A 268 3.48 25.32 -15.68
N GLU A 269 2.40 26.03 -15.98
CA GLU A 269 1.88 27.14 -15.17
C GLU A 269 1.14 26.68 -13.91
N SER A 270 0.61 25.44 -13.88
CA SER A 270 0.03 24.80 -12.67
C SER A 270 0.98 24.82 -11.48
N PHE A 271 2.29 24.81 -11.76
CA PHE A 271 3.34 24.77 -10.76
C PHE A 271 4.06 26.12 -10.75
N THR A 272 4.12 26.76 -9.59
CA THR A 272 4.82 28.04 -9.41
C THR A 272 6.02 27.85 -8.51
N GLU A 273 7.04 28.71 -8.68
CA GLU A 273 8.12 28.85 -7.71
C GLU A 273 7.63 29.70 -6.53
N THR A 274 6.71 29.15 -5.74
CA THR A 274 6.12 29.81 -4.57
C THR A 274 7.12 29.86 -3.41
N MET A 275 8.14 30.70 -3.55
CA MET A 275 8.94 31.15 -2.41
C MET A 275 8.01 31.81 -1.38
N PRO A 276 8.09 31.44 -0.09
CA PRO A 276 9.16 30.69 0.58
C PRO A 276 8.81 29.23 0.97
N ALA A 277 7.69 28.66 0.50
CA ALA A 277 7.15 27.41 1.06
C ALA A 277 7.75 26.14 0.40
N LEU A 278 8.66 25.46 1.10
CA LEU A 278 9.06 24.09 0.74
C LEU A 278 7.98 23.09 1.19
N TYR A 279 7.49 22.27 0.26
CA TYR A 279 6.55 21.16 0.53
C TYR A 279 7.28 19.96 1.13
N GLU A 280 7.91 20.20 2.28
CA GLU A 280 8.71 19.23 3.03
C GLU A 280 7.97 17.94 3.36
N GLN A 281 6.63 17.95 3.38
CA GLN A 281 5.79 16.80 3.68
C GLN A 281 5.32 16.02 2.45
N LEU A 282 5.45 16.58 1.23
CA LEU A 282 4.99 15.94 0.00
C LEU A 282 5.84 14.70 -0.31
N ARG A 283 5.19 13.54 -0.47
CA ARG A 283 5.85 12.24 -0.72
C ARG A 283 5.37 11.59 -2.01
N ILE A 284 4.14 11.84 -2.40
CA ILE A 284 3.51 11.20 -3.56
C ILE A 284 2.94 12.30 -4.45
N LEU A 285 3.41 12.33 -5.69
CA LEU A 285 2.87 13.16 -6.76
C LEU A 285 2.61 12.28 -7.99
N ASP A 286 1.37 12.32 -8.47
CA ASP A 286 0.94 11.59 -9.68
C ASP A 286 0.41 12.58 -10.72
N LEU A 287 1.09 12.61 -11.87
CA LEU A 287 0.82 13.46 -13.03
C LEU A 287 0.59 12.62 -14.28
N THR A 288 0.23 11.34 -14.13
CA THR A 288 -0.01 10.40 -15.23
C THR A 288 -0.94 11.00 -16.28
N SER A 289 -0.57 10.99 -17.56
CA SER A 289 -1.35 11.54 -18.68
C SER A 289 -1.59 13.06 -18.64
N CYS A 290 -0.89 13.84 -17.82
CA CYS A 290 -0.80 15.29 -17.96
C CYS A 290 0.12 15.64 -19.15
N ALA A 291 -0.37 15.48 -20.38
CA ALA A 291 0.47 15.50 -21.58
C ALA A 291 1.09 16.87 -21.92
N LEU A 292 0.56 17.96 -21.37
CA LEU A 292 1.01 19.34 -21.64
C LEU A 292 2.11 19.84 -20.69
N ILE A 293 2.51 19.07 -19.68
CA ILE A 293 3.65 19.41 -18.82
C ILE A 293 4.97 19.10 -19.54
N THR A 294 6.00 19.89 -19.25
CA THR A 294 7.35 19.71 -19.79
C THR A 294 8.39 19.55 -18.67
N ASP A 295 9.66 19.57 -19.03
CA ASP A 295 10.78 19.56 -18.09
C ASP A 295 10.71 20.76 -17.11
N GLN A 296 10.06 21.87 -17.47
CA GLN A 296 9.85 23.02 -16.58
C GLN A 296 9.00 22.68 -15.34
N THR A 297 7.96 21.85 -15.48
CA THR A 297 7.21 21.31 -14.33
C THR A 297 8.15 20.55 -13.38
N LEU A 298 9.05 19.73 -13.92
CA LEU A 298 9.99 18.94 -13.13
C LEU A 298 11.06 19.78 -12.45
N LEU A 299 11.54 20.84 -13.10
CA LEU A 299 12.42 21.85 -12.49
C LEU A 299 11.80 22.43 -11.22
N LYS A 300 10.56 22.90 -11.31
CA LYS A 300 9.81 23.53 -10.22
C LYS A 300 9.49 22.53 -9.10
N ILE A 301 9.03 21.33 -9.45
CA ILE A 301 8.74 20.27 -8.46
C ILE A 301 10.00 19.85 -7.69
N ALA A 302 11.14 19.70 -8.38
CA ALA A 302 12.40 19.33 -7.75
C ALA A 302 12.91 20.39 -6.76
N HIS A 303 12.65 21.67 -7.02
CA HIS A 303 12.90 22.77 -6.08
C HIS A 303 11.93 22.75 -4.90
N SER A 304 10.62 22.77 -5.17
CA SER A 304 9.58 23.00 -4.18
C SER A 304 9.30 21.79 -3.29
N ALA A 305 9.52 20.56 -3.77
CA ALA A 305 9.21 19.32 -3.05
C ALA A 305 10.41 18.34 -2.97
N PRO A 306 11.55 18.75 -2.38
CA PRO A 306 12.82 18.01 -2.45
C PRO A 306 12.82 16.66 -1.69
N LYS A 307 11.78 16.39 -0.90
CA LYS A 307 11.60 15.15 -0.13
C LYS A 307 10.58 14.19 -0.79
N LEU A 308 10.22 14.41 -2.06
CA LEU A 308 9.39 13.51 -2.84
C LEU A 308 9.97 12.09 -2.89
N ARG A 309 9.08 11.10 -2.84
CA ARG A 309 9.43 9.68 -2.71
C ARG A 309 8.87 8.83 -3.84
N ASN A 310 7.64 9.12 -4.26
CA ASN A 310 6.98 8.51 -5.39
C ASN A 310 6.61 9.62 -6.38
N LEU A 311 7.10 9.51 -7.61
CA LEU A 311 6.78 10.42 -8.70
C LEU A 311 6.28 9.58 -9.89
N VAL A 312 5.08 9.89 -10.38
CA VAL A 312 4.42 9.17 -11.47
C VAL A 312 4.17 10.15 -12.61
N LEU A 313 4.78 9.88 -13.77
CA LEU A 313 4.81 10.72 -14.96
C LEU A 313 4.46 9.92 -16.21
N ALA A 314 3.71 8.82 -16.03
CA ALA A 314 3.37 7.92 -17.12
C ALA A 314 2.59 8.67 -18.21
N LYS A 315 2.90 8.44 -19.49
CA LYS A 315 2.27 9.13 -20.64
C LYS A 315 2.50 10.65 -20.73
N CYS A 316 3.44 11.22 -19.97
CA CYS A 316 3.89 12.60 -20.16
C CYS A 316 4.95 12.69 -21.28
N GLY A 317 4.49 12.58 -22.53
CA GLY A 317 5.35 12.45 -23.72
C GLY A 317 6.23 13.67 -24.09
N ASN A 318 6.06 14.80 -23.38
CA ASN A 318 6.88 16.00 -23.56
C ASN A 318 8.09 16.09 -22.62
N ILE A 319 8.25 15.15 -21.67
CA ILE A 319 9.43 15.05 -20.80
C ILE A 319 10.62 14.50 -21.57
N THR A 320 11.78 15.14 -21.42
CA THR A 320 13.05 14.76 -22.04
C THR A 320 14.11 14.40 -20.99
N ASP A 321 15.35 14.18 -21.44
CA ASP A 321 16.49 13.93 -20.55
C ASP A 321 16.71 15.08 -19.53
N GLU A 322 16.44 16.33 -19.91
CA GLU A 322 16.55 17.50 -19.01
C GLU A 322 15.60 17.40 -17.80
N GLY A 323 14.36 16.98 -18.02
CA GLY A 323 13.40 16.78 -16.94
C GLY A 323 13.86 15.70 -15.97
N VAL A 324 14.48 14.64 -16.47
CA VAL A 324 15.08 13.59 -15.64
C VAL A 324 16.32 14.09 -14.88
N TYR A 325 17.14 14.97 -15.46
CA TYR A 325 18.21 15.67 -14.73
C TYR A 325 17.67 16.57 -13.61
N HIS A 326 16.47 17.14 -13.74
CA HIS A 326 15.82 17.83 -12.62
C HIS A 326 15.33 16.85 -11.54
N ILE A 327 14.81 15.68 -11.92
CA ILE A 327 14.38 14.62 -10.98
C ILE A 327 15.56 14.10 -10.15
N THR A 328 16.78 14.04 -10.67
CA THR A 328 17.94 13.51 -9.91
C THR A 328 18.27 14.31 -8.65
N ARG A 329 17.84 15.56 -8.57
CA ARG A 329 17.98 16.45 -7.41
C ARG A 329 17.23 15.95 -6.17
N LEU A 330 16.22 15.09 -6.34
CA LEU A 330 15.55 14.38 -5.25
C LEU A 330 16.46 13.32 -4.60
N GLY A 331 17.47 12.83 -5.33
CA GLY A 331 18.55 11.96 -4.89
C GLY A 331 18.08 10.81 -3.99
N LYS A 332 18.54 10.82 -2.73
CA LYS A 332 18.24 9.77 -1.74
C LYS A 332 16.78 9.72 -1.26
N HIS A 333 15.92 10.65 -1.64
CA HIS A 333 14.50 10.64 -1.22
C HIS A 333 13.62 9.84 -2.19
N LEU A 334 13.98 9.81 -3.47
CA LEU A 334 13.23 9.10 -4.51
C LEU A 334 13.37 7.58 -4.36
N HIS A 335 12.23 6.89 -4.26
CA HIS A 335 12.14 5.44 -4.11
C HIS A 335 11.30 4.77 -5.22
N TYR A 336 10.36 5.50 -5.81
CA TYR A 336 9.48 5.04 -6.89
C TYR A 336 9.45 6.12 -7.98
N LEU A 337 9.78 5.73 -9.21
CA LEU A 337 9.65 6.58 -10.39
C LEU A 337 8.96 5.80 -11.52
N HIS A 338 7.99 6.41 -12.18
CA HIS A 338 7.35 5.86 -13.36
C HIS A 338 7.40 6.89 -14.49
N LEU A 339 8.17 6.57 -15.53
CA LEU A 339 8.38 7.37 -16.75
C LEU A 339 7.87 6.66 -18.01
N GLY A 340 7.16 5.53 -17.88
CA GLY A 340 6.64 4.81 -19.03
C GLY A 340 5.81 5.70 -19.98
N HIS A 341 6.02 5.54 -21.29
CA HIS A 341 5.54 6.39 -22.39
C HIS A 341 6.17 7.81 -22.47
N CYS A 342 7.18 8.14 -21.68
CA CYS A 342 8.07 9.28 -21.98
C CYS A 342 9.08 8.86 -23.06
N SER A 343 8.65 8.88 -24.33
CA SER A 343 9.43 8.35 -25.46
C SER A 343 10.65 9.19 -25.87
N ARG A 344 10.83 10.38 -25.29
CA ARG A 344 11.95 11.30 -25.57
C ARG A 344 13.15 11.17 -24.62
N ILE A 345 13.12 10.23 -23.66
CA ILE A 345 14.26 9.97 -22.76
C ILE A 345 15.21 8.94 -23.38
N THR A 346 16.52 9.11 -23.14
CA THR A 346 17.60 8.27 -23.66
C THR A 346 18.45 7.64 -22.54
N ASP A 347 19.41 6.79 -22.90
CA ASP A 347 20.33 6.19 -21.93
C ASP A 347 21.12 7.21 -21.09
N HIS A 348 21.33 8.43 -21.59
CA HIS A 348 22.05 9.50 -20.87
C HIS A 348 21.37 9.90 -19.56
N SER A 349 20.05 10.11 -19.59
CA SER A 349 19.32 10.50 -18.38
C SER A 349 19.13 9.34 -17.42
N ILE A 350 18.95 8.12 -17.91
CA ILE A 350 18.84 6.93 -17.05
C ILE A 350 20.19 6.61 -16.36
N THR A 351 21.31 6.79 -17.07
CA THR A 351 22.67 6.78 -16.50
C THR A 351 22.79 7.80 -15.37
N HIS A 352 22.40 9.05 -15.63
CA HIS A 352 22.50 10.12 -14.65
C HIS A 352 21.58 9.89 -13.44
N LEU A 353 20.36 9.37 -13.67
CA LEU A 353 19.40 8.98 -12.65
C LEU A 353 19.94 7.86 -11.75
N ALA A 354 20.53 6.81 -12.32
CA ALA A 354 21.07 5.67 -11.58
C ALA A 354 22.17 6.11 -10.58
N ARG A 355 23.04 7.02 -11.01
CA ARG A 355 24.18 7.52 -10.23
C ARG A 355 23.77 8.43 -9.06
N HIS A 356 22.66 9.16 -9.17
CA HIS A 356 22.21 10.12 -8.14
C HIS A 356 21.08 9.61 -7.25
N CYS A 357 20.12 8.84 -7.80
CA CYS A 357 18.94 8.35 -7.09
C CYS A 357 19.13 6.93 -6.54
N THR A 358 20.24 6.71 -5.83
CA THR A 358 20.72 5.39 -5.35
C THR A 358 19.79 4.64 -4.38
N ARG A 359 18.67 5.23 -3.96
CA ARG A 359 17.64 4.58 -3.12
C ARG A 359 16.38 4.16 -3.90
N LEU A 360 16.36 4.34 -5.23
CA LEU A 360 15.32 3.81 -6.10
C LEU A 360 15.08 2.32 -5.86
N ARG A 361 13.80 1.95 -5.79
CA ARG A 361 13.32 0.57 -5.57
C ARG A 361 12.40 0.10 -6.68
N TYR A 362 11.65 1.03 -7.26
CA TYR A 362 10.77 0.82 -8.39
C TYR A 362 11.14 1.83 -9.46
N LEU A 363 11.41 1.34 -10.67
CA LEU A 363 11.56 2.16 -11.87
C LEU A 363 10.79 1.52 -13.02
N ASP A 364 9.91 2.28 -13.65
CA ASP A 364 9.16 1.84 -14.83
C ASP A 364 9.40 2.78 -16.01
N LEU A 365 9.93 2.20 -17.08
CA LEU A 365 10.38 2.83 -18.32
C LEU A 365 9.66 2.20 -19.53
N ALA A 366 8.48 1.59 -19.32
CA ALA A 366 7.72 0.96 -20.39
C ALA A 366 7.49 1.91 -21.58
N CYS A 367 7.64 1.46 -22.82
CA CYS A 367 7.49 2.26 -24.03
C CYS A 367 8.47 3.44 -24.18
N CYS A 368 9.56 3.51 -23.38
CA CYS A 368 10.68 4.39 -23.64
C CYS A 368 11.56 3.75 -24.73
N THR A 369 11.22 4.01 -25.99
CA THR A 369 11.72 3.28 -27.17
C THR A 369 13.18 3.59 -27.56
N GLN A 370 13.77 4.64 -27.00
CA GLN A 370 15.16 5.04 -27.24
C GLN A 370 16.15 4.44 -26.22
N LEU A 371 15.68 3.65 -25.25
CA LEU A 371 16.54 3.03 -24.24
C LEU A 371 17.14 1.71 -24.73
N THR A 372 18.43 1.53 -24.51
CA THR A 372 19.20 0.34 -24.90
C THR A 372 19.70 -0.41 -23.66
N ASP A 373 20.50 -1.46 -23.88
CA ASP A 373 21.16 -2.21 -22.81
C ASP A 373 22.06 -1.31 -21.92
N ALA A 374 22.52 -0.16 -22.42
CA ALA A 374 23.33 0.80 -21.66
C ALA A 374 22.60 1.39 -20.44
N SER A 375 21.30 1.73 -20.58
CA SER A 375 20.44 2.09 -19.44
C SER A 375 20.46 1.00 -18.35
N VAL A 376 20.33 -0.26 -18.77
CA VAL A 376 20.18 -1.38 -17.84
C VAL A 376 21.51 -1.69 -17.14
N PHE A 377 22.63 -1.51 -17.84
CA PHE A 377 23.97 -1.60 -17.26
C PHE A 377 24.16 -0.61 -16.10
N GLU A 378 23.80 0.66 -16.26
CA GLU A 378 23.90 1.64 -15.17
C GLU A 378 22.89 1.34 -14.05
N LEU A 379 21.66 0.93 -14.39
CA LEU A 379 20.65 0.54 -13.40
C LEU A 379 21.02 -0.71 -12.58
N SER A 380 21.89 -1.60 -13.09
CA SER A 380 22.38 -2.77 -12.33
C SER A 380 23.20 -2.38 -11.09
N HIS A 381 23.65 -1.14 -11.00
CA HIS A 381 24.41 -0.61 -9.87
C HIS A 381 23.52 -0.09 -8.73
N LEU A 382 22.19 -0.05 -8.88
CA LEU A 382 21.26 0.48 -7.87
C LEU A 382 21.06 -0.48 -6.68
N PRO A 383 21.59 -0.18 -5.47
CA PRO A 383 21.70 -1.14 -4.36
C PRO A 383 20.39 -1.44 -3.61
N LYS A 384 19.26 -0.92 -4.12
CA LYS A 384 17.91 -1.07 -3.53
C LYS A 384 16.84 -1.38 -4.59
N LEU A 385 17.22 -1.61 -5.85
CA LEU A 385 16.29 -1.88 -6.94
C LEU A 385 15.58 -3.22 -6.74
N ARG A 386 14.24 -3.19 -6.70
CA ARG A 386 13.36 -4.36 -6.48
C ARG A 386 12.45 -4.65 -7.67
N ARG A 387 12.00 -3.62 -8.38
CA ARG A 387 11.17 -3.74 -9.59
C ARG A 387 11.72 -2.86 -10.71
N ILE A 388 11.91 -3.45 -11.88
CA ILE A 388 12.24 -2.77 -13.13
C ILE A 388 11.19 -3.11 -14.20
N GLY A 389 10.70 -2.08 -14.88
CA GLY A 389 9.80 -2.20 -16.03
C GLY A 389 10.43 -1.64 -17.30
N LEU A 390 10.54 -2.47 -18.34
CA LEU A 390 11.13 -2.18 -19.65
C LEU A 390 10.19 -2.67 -20.78
N VAL A 391 8.89 -2.75 -20.49
CA VAL A 391 7.88 -3.29 -21.43
C VAL A 391 7.90 -2.49 -22.74
N LYS A 392 7.99 -3.15 -23.89
CA LYS A 392 8.11 -2.51 -25.22
C LYS A 392 9.37 -1.63 -25.43
N CYS A 393 10.40 -1.76 -24.60
CA CYS A 393 11.74 -1.22 -24.93
C CYS A 393 12.39 -2.17 -25.95
N ALA A 394 12.18 -1.88 -27.24
CA ALA A 394 12.53 -2.79 -28.34
C ALA A 394 14.04 -2.99 -28.58
N LEU A 395 14.87 -2.05 -28.11
CA LEU A 395 16.34 -2.11 -28.23
C LEU A 395 17.01 -2.85 -27.05
N ILE A 396 16.23 -3.42 -26.13
CA ILE A 396 16.72 -4.28 -25.05
C ILE A 396 17.00 -5.68 -25.60
N THR A 397 18.21 -6.18 -25.33
CA THR A 397 18.70 -7.50 -25.74
C THR A 397 19.12 -8.33 -24.53
N ASP A 398 19.70 -9.51 -24.78
CA ASP A 398 20.30 -10.34 -23.74
C ASP A 398 21.39 -9.61 -22.92
N GLN A 399 22.05 -8.59 -23.49
CA GLN A 399 23.11 -7.84 -22.79
C GLN A 399 22.59 -7.08 -21.56
N ALA A 400 21.38 -6.51 -21.62
CA ALA A 400 20.72 -5.94 -20.44
C ALA A 400 20.54 -6.98 -19.32
N ILE A 401 20.20 -8.23 -19.67
CA ILE A 401 20.04 -9.30 -18.69
C ILE A 401 21.40 -9.68 -18.09
N TYR A 402 22.44 -9.84 -18.91
CA TYR A 402 23.79 -10.15 -18.41
C TYR A 402 24.31 -9.05 -17.47
N ALA A 403 24.07 -7.77 -17.79
CA ALA A 403 24.45 -6.66 -16.92
C ALA A 403 23.70 -6.66 -15.56
N LEU A 404 22.41 -7.04 -15.53
CA LEU A 404 21.64 -7.17 -14.27
C LEU A 404 22.17 -8.27 -13.35
N ILE A 405 22.73 -9.35 -13.91
CA ILE A 405 23.24 -10.49 -13.13
C ILE A 405 24.73 -10.40 -12.85
N GLU A 406 25.53 -9.66 -13.61
CA GLU A 406 26.95 -9.44 -13.30
C GLU A 406 27.11 -8.72 -11.95
N ASN A 407 26.23 -7.76 -11.66
CA ASN A 407 26.22 -7.06 -10.38
C ASN A 407 25.54 -7.89 -9.28
N ARG A 408 26.36 -8.46 -8.37
CA ARG A 408 25.89 -9.25 -7.22
C ARG A 408 24.83 -8.54 -6.37
N VAL A 409 24.86 -7.20 -6.25
CA VAL A 409 23.91 -6.49 -5.39
C VAL A 409 22.48 -6.65 -5.90
N VAL A 410 22.26 -6.51 -7.21
CA VAL A 410 20.92 -6.62 -7.81
C VAL A 410 20.39 -8.06 -7.80
N GLN A 411 21.26 -9.08 -7.90
CA GLN A 411 20.87 -10.48 -7.66
C GLN A 411 20.15 -10.66 -6.30
N HIS A 412 20.61 -9.96 -5.26
CA HIS A 412 20.05 -10.02 -3.91
C HIS A 412 18.91 -9.04 -3.63
N THR A 413 18.52 -8.15 -4.56
CA THR A 413 17.42 -7.18 -4.35
C THR A 413 16.25 -7.32 -5.31
N LEU A 414 16.47 -7.81 -6.53
CA LEU A 414 15.47 -7.82 -7.60
C LEU A 414 14.37 -8.87 -7.34
N GLU A 415 13.12 -8.42 -7.42
CA GLU A 415 11.92 -9.22 -7.10
C GLU A 415 10.92 -9.30 -8.25
N ARG A 416 10.83 -8.27 -9.10
CA ARG A 416 9.89 -8.20 -10.23
C ARG A 416 10.55 -7.60 -11.46
N VAL A 417 10.50 -8.32 -12.58
CA VAL A 417 11.09 -7.90 -13.86
C VAL A 417 10.02 -7.94 -14.95
N HIS A 418 9.83 -6.83 -15.65
CA HIS A 418 8.85 -6.74 -16.74
C HIS A 418 9.55 -6.41 -18.07
N LEU A 419 9.66 -7.42 -18.93
CA LEU A 419 10.36 -7.43 -20.22
C LEU A 419 9.42 -7.81 -21.39
N SER A 420 8.11 -7.66 -21.20
CA SER A 420 7.12 -7.96 -22.24
C SER A 420 7.38 -7.11 -23.49
N TYR A 421 7.31 -7.73 -24.66
CA TYR A 421 7.63 -7.15 -25.96
C TYR A 421 9.09 -6.67 -26.15
N CYS A 422 10.03 -7.06 -25.28
CA CYS A 422 11.45 -7.03 -25.59
C CYS A 422 11.78 -8.22 -26.50
N VAL A 423 11.50 -8.07 -27.80
CA VAL A 423 11.47 -9.20 -28.77
C VAL A 423 12.83 -9.85 -29.03
N ASN A 424 13.94 -9.18 -28.67
CA ASN A 424 15.31 -9.64 -28.89
C ASN A 424 15.87 -10.51 -27.75
N LEU A 425 15.04 -10.93 -26.79
CA LEU A 425 15.44 -11.75 -25.65
C LEU A 425 15.40 -13.26 -25.96
N THR A 426 16.43 -13.98 -25.54
CA THR A 426 16.57 -15.43 -25.74
C THR A 426 16.31 -16.23 -24.45
N VAL A 427 16.15 -17.54 -24.60
CA VAL A 427 16.02 -18.45 -23.44
C VAL A 427 17.29 -18.53 -22.59
N PRO A 428 18.51 -18.67 -23.15
CA PRO A 428 19.74 -18.66 -22.36
C PRO A 428 19.88 -17.47 -21.40
N ALA A 429 19.67 -16.24 -21.86
CA ALA A 429 19.80 -15.07 -20.99
C ALA A 429 18.77 -15.08 -19.85
N VAL A 430 17.50 -15.35 -20.16
CA VAL A 430 16.44 -15.46 -19.14
C VAL A 430 16.66 -16.63 -18.19
N LEU A 431 17.27 -17.74 -18.62
CA LEU A 431 17.69 -18.82 -17.74
C LEU A 431 18.73 -18.33 -16.72
N GLU A 432 19.75 -17.60 -17.17
CA GLU A 432 20.72 -16.99 -16.26
C GLU A 432 20.05 -16.00 -15.29
N LEU A 433 19.10 -15.18 -15.76
CA LEU A 433 18.32 -14.28 -14.90
C LEU A 433 17.59 -15.01 -13.77
N VAL A 434 16.84 -16.08 -14.07
CA VAL A 434 16.11 -16.86 -13.05
C VAL A 434 17.06 -17.71 -12.20
N ASN A 435 18.25 -18.04 -12.72
CA ASN A 435 19.29 -18.72 -11.97
C ASN A 435 19.90 -17.80 -10.90
N SER A 436 20.33 -16.59 -11.26
CA SER A 436 21.01 -15.63 -10.38
C SER A 436 20.07 -14.88 -9.44
N CYS A 437 18.92 -14.37 -9.90
CA CYS A 437 18.02 -13.54 -9.10
C CYS A 437 17.10 -14.38 -8.20
N PHE A 438 17.62 -14.96 -7.11
CA PHE A 438 16.89 -15.86 -6.20
C PHE A 438 15.66 -15.23 -5.48
N ARG A 439 15.53 -13.89 -5.45
CA ARG A 439 14.34 -13.19 -4.92
C ARG A 439 13.29 -12.88 -5.99
N LEU A 440 13.53 -13.23 -7.25
CA LEU A 440 12.60 -13.01 -8.36
C LEU A 440 11.30 -13.80 -8.13
N THR A 441 10.20 -13.08 -7.92
CA THR A 441 8.86 -13.63 -7.71
C THR A 441 7.90 -13.31 -8.85
N HIS A 442 8.28 -12.42 -9.76
CA HIS A 442 7.49 -12.07 -10.94
C HIS A 442 8.37 -11.80 -12.15
N LEU A 443 8.06 -12.46 -13.27
CA LEU A 443 8.73 -12.27 -14.55
C LEU A 443 7.68 -12.19 -15.66
N SER A 444 7.68 -11.09 -16.41
CA SER A 444 6.72 -10.82 -17.49
C SER A 444 7.44 -10.76 -18.83
N LEU A 445 7.08 -11.66 -19.75
CA LEU A 445 7.69 -11.90 -21.06
C LEU A 445 6.61 -12.02 -22.17
N THR A 446 5.44 -11.42 -21.96
CA THR A 446 4.34 -11.40 -22.93
C THR A 446 4.83 -10.83 -24.26
N GLY A 447 4.57 -11.52 -25.36
CA GLY A 447 5.02 -11.12 -26.69
C GLY A 447 6.52 -11.27 -26.97
N VAL A 448 7.30 -11.93 -26.11
CA VAL A 448 8.71 -12.31 -26.39
C VAL A 448 8.72 -13.64 -27.16
N PRO A 449 9.11 -13.69 -28.45
CA PRO A 449 8.90 -14.88 -29.30
C PRO A 449 9.52 -16.16 -28.76
N ALA A 450 10.69 -16.08 -28.13
CA ALA A 450 11.38 -17.23 -27.54
C ALA A 450 10.57 -17.94 -26.43
N PHE A 451 9.57 -17.28 -25.85
CA PHE A 451 8.75 -17.75 -24.73
C PHE A 451 7.29 -18.08 -25.11
N LEU A 452 6.89 -17.92 -26.38
CA LEU A 452 5.56 -18.28 -26.89
C LEU A 452 5.49 -19.77 -27.27
N ARG A 453 5.91 -20.64 -26.35
CA ARG A 453 5.98 -22.10 -26.53
C ARG A 453 5.09 -22.80 -25.50
N PRO A 454 4.24 -23.79 -25.87
CA PRO A 454 3.33 -24.43 -24.93
C PRO A 454 4.01 -25.03 -23.70
N GLU A 455 5.19 -25.61 -23.88
CA GLU A 455 5.98 -26.27 -22.82
C GLU A 455 6.55 -25.26 -21.81
N VAL A 456 6.57 -23.97 -22.16
CA VAL A 456 6.99 -22.86 -21.31
C VAL A 456 5.77 -22.13 -20.74
N GLN A 457 4.75 -21.90 -21.56
CA GLN A 457 3.52 -21.20 -21.17
C GLN A 457 2.69 -21.96 -20.12
N GLN A 458 2.87 -23.28 -19.97
CA GLN A 458 2.22 -24.06 -18.89
C GLN A 458 2.55 -23.57 -17.47
N PHE A 459 3.67 -22.86 -17.25
CA PHE A 459 4.05 -22.30 -15.94
C PHE A 459 3.57 -20.86 -15.73
N CYS A 460 2.89 -20.25 -16.72
CA CYS A 460 2.31 -18.92 -16.60
C CYS A 460 1.12 -18.92 -15.63
N ARG A 461 0.84 -17.74 -15.05
CA ARG A 461 -0.48 -17.50 -14.43
C ARG A 461 -1.58 -17.51 -15.49
N GLN A 462 -2.83 -17.65 -15.08
CA GLN A 462 -3.96 -17.53 -16.02
C GLN A 462 -4.00 -16.12 -16.64
N ALA A 463 -4.21 -16.04 -17.96
CA ALA A 463 -4.42 -14.77 -18.64
C ALA A 463 -5.75 -14.14 -18.20
N PRO A 464 -5.82 -12.81 -17.96
CA PRO A 464 -7.02 -12.12 -17.48
C PRO A 464 -8.29 -12.42 -18.31
N LYS A 465 -9.48 -12.34 -17.70
CA LYS A 465 -10.76 -12.77 -18.32
C LYS A 465 -11.20 -11.83 -19.47
N GLU A 466 -10.80 -10.57 -19.37
CA GLU A 466 -11.00 -9.48 -20.30
C GLU A 466 -10.09 -9.52 -21.54
N PHE A 467 -9.05 -10.36 -21.55
CA PHE A 467 -8.11 -10.43 -22.69
C PHE A 467 -8.73 -11.09 -23.92
N THR A 468 -8.54 -10.45 -25.08
CA THR A 468 -8.88 -10.99 -26.40
C THR A 468 -8.13 -12.29 -26.71
N PRO A 469 -8.61 -13.13 -27.66
CA PRO A 469 -7.90 -14.36 -28.04
C PRO A 469 -6.43 -14.14 -28.43
N HIS A 470 -6.14 -13.04 -29.15
CA HIS A 470 -4.77 -12.67 -29.52
C HIS A 470 -3.92 -12.27 -28.30
N GLN A 471 -4.44 -11.43 -27.40
CA GLN A 471 -3.74 -11.07 -26.16
C GLN A 471 -3.43 -12.28 -25.28
N ARG A 472 -4.34 -13.28 -25.24
CA ARG A 472 -4.11 -14.56 -24.56
C ARG A 472 -3.02 -15.39 -25.22
N GLN A 473 -2.99 -15.45 -26.54
CA GLN A 473 -1.98 -16.21 -27.30
C GLN A 473 -0.56 -15.72 -27.01
N VAL A 474 -0.36 -14.40 -26.95
CA VAL A 474 0.95 -13.80 -26.64
C VAL A 474 1.26 -13.70 -25.14
N PHE A 475 0.32 -14.08 -24.27
CA PHE A 475 0.47 -13.94 -22.81
C PHE A 475 1.58 -14.86 -22.28
N CYS A 476 2.53 -14.27 -21.55
CA CYS A 476 3.61 -15.02 -20.91
C CYS A 476 4.05 -14.31 -19.62
N VAL A 477 3.46 -14.69 -18.49
CA VAL A 477 3.73 -14.06 -17.18
C VAL A 477 3.82 -15.11 -16.09
N PHE A 478 4.98 -15.19 -15.46
CA PHE A 478 5.30 -16.11 -14.37
C PHE A 478 5.17 -15.39 -13.03
N SER A 479 4.65 -16.06 -12.01
CA SER A 479 4.47 -15.46 -10.67
C SER A 479 4.56 -16.51 -9.57
N GLY A 480 5.24 -16.18 -8.47
CA GLY A 480 5.42 -17.06 -7.32
C GLY A 480 6.00 -18.41 -7.71
N LYS A 481 5.19 -19.47 -7.57
CA LYS A 481 5.55 -20.84 -7.97
C LYS A 481 5.95 -20.93 -9.45
N GLY A 482 5.25 -20.24 -10.36
CA GLY A 482 5.51 -20.31 -11.80
C GLY A 482 6.94 -19.88 -12.21
N VAL A 483 7.57 -18.97 -11.46
CA VAL A 483 8.98 -18.60 -11.68
C VAL A 483 9.93 -19.74 -11.29
N LYS A 484 9.61 -20.46 -10.20
CA LYS A 484 10.38 -21.62 -9.73
C LYS A 484 10.24 -22.80 -10.68
N ASP A 485 9.02 -23.09 -11.11
CA ASP A 485 8.72 -24.18 -12.05
C ASP A 485 9.39 -23.93 -13.41
N LEU A 486 9.35 -22.69 -13.93
CA LEU A 486 10.09 -22.26 -15.12
C LEU A 486 11.59 -22.49 -14.96
N LYS A 487 12.19 -22.03 -13.85
CA LYS A 487 13.62 -22.24 -13.55
C LYS A 487 14.00 -23.72 -13.59
N GLN A 488 13.20 -24.57 -12.94
CA GLN A 488 13.45 -26.01 -12.92
C GLN A 488 13.36 -26.64 -14.32
N TYR A 489 12.36 -26.25 -15.11
CA TYR A 489 12.18 -26.71 -16.48
C TYR A 489 13.34 -26.29 -17.41
N LEU A 490 13.72 -25.01 -17.39
CA LEU A 490 14.80 -24.52 -18.26
C LEU A 490 16.14 -25.19 -17.94
N ASN A 491 16.49 -25.36 -16.66
CA ASN A 491 17.71 -26.10 -16.28
C ASN A 491 17.66 -27.57 -16.73
N SER A 492 16.51 -28.25 -16.59
CA SER A 492 16.39 -29.66 -17.01
C SER A 492 16.54 -29.85 -18.52
N THR A 493 16.01 -28.92 -19.33
CA THR A 493 16.16 -28.95 -20.79
C THR A 493 17.61 -28.74 -21.25
N VAL A 494 18.38 -27.84 -20.59
CA VAL A 494 19.82 -27.67 -20.88
C VAL A 494 20.60 -28.95 -20.55
N ILE A 495 20.35 -29.56 -19.39
CA ILE A 495 20.99 -30.83 -18.99
C ILE A 495 20.68 -31.95 -20.00
N ALA A 496 19.43 -32.04 -20.46
CA ALA A 496 19.02 -33.02 -21.47
C ALA A 496 19.71 -32.77 -22.83
N GLN A 497 19.81 -31.51 -23.27
CA GLN A 497 20.52 -31.15 -24.50
C GLN A 497 22.02 -31.47 -24.45
N GLN A 498 22.68 -31.19 -23.31
CA GLN A 498 24.09 -31.56 -23.10
C GLN A 498 24.29 -33.08 -23.16
N ARG A 499 23.44 -33.85 -22.46
CA ARG A 499 23.47 -35.33 -22.51
C ARG A 499 23.28 -35.87 -23.93
N ASN A 500 22.34 -35.34 -24.70
CA ASN A 500 22.10 -35.76 -26.08
C ASN A 500 23.26 -35.41 -27.02
N ARG A 501 23.95 -34.27 -26.82
CA ARG A 501 25.17 -33.94 -27.59
C ARG A 501 26.32 -34.91 -27.31
N ILE A 502 26.52 -35.28 -26.05
CA ILE A 502 27.52 -36.29 -25.63
C ILE A 502 27.17 -37.66 -26.21
N ALA A 503 25.90 -38.09 -26.13
CA ALA A 503 25.44 -39.37 -26.64
C ALA A 503 25.53 -39.47 -28.18
N ASN A 504 25.37 -38.36 -28.91
CA ASN A 504 25.40 -38.31 -30.37
C ASN A 504 26.81 -38.04 -30.96
N GLY A 505 27.86 -38.05 -30.15
CA GLY A 505 29.25 -38.01 -30.64
C GLY A 505 29.72 -36.68 -31.24
N VAL A 506 28.94 -35.60 -31.16
CA VAL A 506 29.35 -34.27 -31.65
C VAL A 506 30.15 -33.52 -30.56
N GLY A 507 31.31 -34.08 -30.25
CA GLY A 507 32.26 -33.53 -29.28
C GLY A 507 33.62 -33.33 -29.91
N ASN A 508 33.80 -32.23 -30.66
CA ASN A 508 35.15 -31.82 -31.06
C ASN A 508 35.82 -31.12 -29.88
N ILE A 509 37.05 -31.50 -29.60
CA ILE A 509 37.84 -30.98 -28.47
C ILE A 509 38.45 -29.63 -28.89
N ASN A 510 38.51 -28.68 -27.96
CA ASN A 510 38.89 -27.26 -28.10
C ASN A 510 37.81 -26.33 -28.64
N ASP A 511 37.10 -25.66 -27.73
CA ASP A 511 37.24 -24.21 -27.60
C ASP A 511 37.09 -23.79 -26.12
N GLN A 512 37.66 -22.64 -25.74
CA GLN A 512 37.78 -22.21 -24.34
C GLN A 512 36.51 -21.50 -23.81
N VAL A 513 36.44 -21.35 -22.47
CA VAL A 513 35.40 -20.64 -21.68
C VAL A 513 34.08 -21.44 -21.58
N VAL A 514 33.76 -22.10 -20.45
CA VAL A 514 33.40 -21.51 -19.14
C VAL A 514 34.01 -22.35 -17.98
N GLY A 515 34.36 -21.69 -16.87
CA GLY A 515 34.92 -22.33 -15.67
C GLY A 515 33.96 -23.30 -14.96
N PRO A 516 34.45 -24.11 -13.98
CA PRO A 516 33.67 -25.17 -13.39
C PRO A 516 32.46 -24.65 -12.62
N VAL A 517 31.28 -25.21 -12.92
CA VAL A 517 30.09 -25.08 -12.09
C VAL A 517 30.37 -25.80 -10.77
N ALA A 518 30.84 -25.05 -9.77
CA ALA A 518 31.03 -25.58 -8.43
C ALA A 518 29.68 -26.02 -7.87
N ALA A 519 29.50 -27.33 -7.73
CA ALA A 519 28.40 -27.89 -6.98
C ALA A 519 28.57 -27.52 -5.50
N VAL A 520 27.88 -26.47 -5.06
CA VAL A 520 27.80 -26.13 -3.64
C VAL A 520 26.84 -27.13 -2.99
N SER A 521 27.41 -28.21 -2.45
CA SER A 521 26.71 -29.06 -1.49
C SER A 521 26.35 -28.23 -0.26
N ALA A 522 25.09 -28.30 0.16
CA ALA A 522 24.63 -27.62 1.35
C ALA A 522 24.94 -28.46 2.59
N ASP A 523 26.15 -28.29 3.13
CA ASP A 523 26.48 -28.68 4.50
C ASP A 523 26.64 -27.41 5.34
N ILE A 524 25.70 -27.21 6.26
CA ILE A 524 25.76 -26.19 7.30
C ILE A 524 26.17 -26.90 8.57
N ASP A 525 27.35 -26.58 9.10
CA ASP A 525 27.77 -27.01 10.43
C ASP A 525 27.69 -25.83 11.41
N GLU A 526 27.19 -26.09 12.62
CA GLU A 526 26.99 -25.10 13.68
C GLU A 526 28.11 -25.20 14.73
N SER A 527 29.04 -24.24 14.80
CA SER A 527 29.76 -23.83 16.04
C SER A 527 30.71 -22.65 15.76
N VAL A 528 30.62 -21.47 16.42
CA VAL A 528 30.92 -21.07 17.83
C VAL A 528 32.35 -20.47 17.98
N VAL A 529 32.52 -19.50 18.90
CA VAL A 529 33.74 -18.71 19.24
C VAL A 529 34.11 -17.64 18.18
N SER A 530 33.92 -16.31 18.32
CA SER A 530 34.07 -15.30 19.40
C SER A 530 35.45 -14.63 19.48
N GLU A 531 35.44 -13.35 19.88
CA GLU A 531 36.60 -12.54 20.33
C GLU A 531 37.65 -12.14 19.25
N ALA A 532 38.32 -10.98 19.30
CA ALA A 532 38.22 -9.82 20.20
C ALA A 532 38.68 -8.51 19.51
N GLU A 533 38.32 -7.38 20.13
CA GLU A 533 39.10 -6.11 20.30
C GLU A 533 40.05 -5.65 19.18
N GLY A 534 39.90 -4.43 18.64
CA GLY A 534 40.18 -3.15 19.33
C GLY A 534 41.25 -2.38 18.50
N VAL A 535 41.64 -1.12 18.75
CA VAL A 535 41.31 -0.13 19.77
C VAL A 535 41.48 1.28 19.15
N GLY A 536 40.54 2.18 19.47
CA GLY A 536 40.83 3.57 19.88
C GLY A 536 40.59 4.62 18.80
N GLY A 537 39.87 5.72 19.02
CA GLY A 537 39.89 6.68 20.13
C GLY A 537 40.06 8.05 19.45
N ASP A 538 39.40 9.16 19.79
CA ASP A 538 38.76 9.59 21.04
C ASP A 538 37.57 10.54 20.71
N ILE A 539 36.47 10.60 21.49
CA ILE A 539 36.20 11.50 22.65
C ILE A 539 36.34 12.99 22.26
N SER A 540 35.47 13.96 22.55
CA SER A 540 34.23 14.14 23.37
C SER A 540 33.30 15.16 22.64
N GLU A 541 32.07 15.53 23.00
CA GLU A 541 30.96 15.15 23.92
C GLU A 541 29.69 15.89 23.42
N GLY A 542 28.47 15.83 23.97
CA GLY A 542 27.86 15.11 25.10
C GLY A 542 26.39 15.60 25.25
N GLY A 543 25.62 15.06 26.20
CA GLY A 543 24.30 15.60 26.59
C GLY A 543 23.05 14.94 25.99
N GLU A 544 22.61 13.86 26.66
CA GLU A 544 21.22 13.61 27.13
C GLU A 544 20.01 13.80 26.16
N GLY A 545 19.10 12.83 25.99
CA GLY A 545 19.03 11.48 26.55
C GLY A 545 17.74 10.75 26.14
N GLU A 546 17.84 9.43 25.97
CA GLU A 546 16.86 8.34 26.22
C GLU A 546 15.39 8.42 25.72
N ASN A 547 14.69 7.34 25.35
CA ASN A 547 15.00 5.98 24.83
C ASN A 547 13.66 5.46 24.24
N GLU A 548 13.58 4.95 22.99
CA GLU A 548 13.81 3.55 22.56
C GLU A 548 13.10 2.50 23.45
N ASN A 549 12.19 1.65 22.94
CA ASN A 549 12.37 0.58 21.95
C ASN A 549 10.99 0.15 21.37
N ARG A 550 10.78 -0.24 20.11
CA ARG A 550 11.40 -1.22 19.18
C ARG A 550 11.07 -2.71 19.45
N HIS A 551 10.51 -3.31 18.39
CA HIS A 551 10.59 -4.71 17.94
C HIS A 551 10.16 -5.87 18.85
N ASN A 552 9.40 -6.79 18.25
CA ASN A 552 9.74 -8.21 18.35
C ASN A 552 9.31 -8.98 17.10
N GLN A 553 10.23 -9.75 16.53
CA GLN A 553 9.96 -10.91 15.68
C GLN A 553 10.48 -12.13 16.46
N ASN A 554 9.71 -13.21 16.56
CA ASN A 554 10.12 -14.55 16.09
C ASN A 554 9.14 -15.69 16.44
N ASP A 555 9.24 -16.72 15.60
CA ASP A 555 9.07 -18.15 15.83
C ASP A 555 7.81 -18.74 16.50
N ASN A 556 7.18 -19.66 15.76
CA ASN A 556 7.02 -21.02 16.31
C ASN A 556 6.93 -22.10 15.20
N ARG A 557 7.49 -23.29 15.47
CA ARG A 557 7.54 -24.43 14.52
C ARG A 557 6.47 -25.48 14.85
N ASN A 558 5.85 -26.04 13.80
CA ASN A 558 5.23 -27.38 13.68
C ASN A 558 4.33 -27.97 14.79
N ARG A 559 3.08 -28.31 14.41
CA ARG A 559 2.72 -29.71 14.02
C ARG A 559 1.32 -29.85 13.41
N ASN A 560 1.28 -30.43 12.19
CA ASN A 560 0.22 -31.18 11.51
C ASN A 560 -1.24 -31.12 11.98
N ARG A 561 -2.14 -30.64 11.10
CA ARG A 561 -3.21 -31.49 10.52
C ARG A 561 -3.71 -30.95 9.17
N VAL A 562 -4.14 -31.87 8.31
CA VAL A 562 -4.47 -31.68 6.89
C VAL A 562 -5.85 -31.06 6.69
N SER A 563 -5.95 -30.03 5.84
CA SER A 563 -7.12 -29.78 4.97
C SER A 563 -6.84 -28.65 3.97
N ASP A 564 -6.97 -28.92 2.67
CA ASP A 564 -6.81 -27.93 1.61
C ASP A 564 -7.80 -26.77 1.68
N ARG A 565 -7.31 -25.55 1.41
CA ARG A 565 -8.03 -24.41 0.81
C ARG A 565 -7.06 -23.27 0.49
N ASN A 566 -7.00 -22.86 -0.78
CA ASN A 566 -6.27 -21.68 -1.23
C ASN A 566 -6.78 -20.40 -0.55
N PRO A 567 -5.90 -19.47 -0.16
CA PRO A 567 -6.22 -18.06 -0.05
C PRO A 567 -5.91 -17.37 -1.38
N GLU A 568 -6.94 -16.99 -2.13
CA GLU A 568 -6.80 -16.02 -3.22
C GLU A 568 -6.50 -14.65 -2.60
N GLY A 569 -5.30 -14.12 -2.88
CA GLY A 569 -4.89 -12.77 -2.47
C GLY A 569 -5.03 -11.80 -3.63
N GLU A 570 -6.02 -10.91 -3.55
CA GLU A 570 -6.21 -9.81 -4.49
C GLU A 570 -5.12 -8.74 -4.32
N ASP A 571 -4.01 -8.87 -5.04
CA ASP A 571 -3.06 -7.77 -5.25
C ASP A 571 -3.46 -7.01 -6.53
N GLY A 572 -3.83 -5.74 -6.37
CA GLY A 572 -4.23 -4.84 -7.46
C GLY A 572 -3.09 -4.42 -8.38
N ASP A 573 -2.68 -5.31 -9.29
CA ASP A 573 -1.86 -5.01 -10.48
C ASP A 573 -2.81 -4.85 -11.69
N VAL A 574 -3.83 -3.99 -11.54
CA VAL A 574 -4.86 -3.74 -12.57
C VAL A 574 -4.31 -2.80 -13.65
N GLY A 575 -4.31 -3.27 -14.90
CA GLY A 575 -4.42 -2.35 -16.04
C GLY A 575 -3.15 -1.74 -16.62
N ASN A 576 -2.01 -2.45 -16.66
CA ASN A 576 -0.91 -2.07 -17.58
C ASN A 576 -0.99 -2.86 -18.92
N ALA A 577 -2.19 -2.89 -19.53
CA ALA A 577 -2.49 -3.52 -20.83
C ALA A 577 -3.87 -3.15 -21.46
N LEU A 578 -4.16 -1.86 -21.61
CA LEU A 578 -5.11 -1.33 -22.61
C LEU A 578 -4.37 -0.14 -23.27
N LEU A 579 -3.87 -0.22 -24.51
CA LEU A 579 -4.64 -0.31 -25.76
C LEU A 579 -5.78 0.69 -25.82
N ASP A 580 -5.41 1.97 -25.88
CA ASP A 580 -5.85 2.87 -26.94
C ASP A 580 -4.63 3.72 -27.35
N PHE A 581 -4.22 3.56 -28.61
CA PHE A 581 -3.09 4.18 -29.34
C PHE A 581 -1.71 4.20 -28.63
#